data_AF-A0A2H4JI79-F1
#
_entry.id   AF-A0A2H4JI79-F1
#
_cell.length_a   1.000
_cell.length_b   1.000
_cell.length_c   1.000
_cell.angle_alpha   90.00
_cell.angle_beta   90.00
_cell.angle_gamma   90.00
#
_symmetry.space_group_name_H-M   'P 1'
#
loop_
_entity.id
_entity.type
_entity.pdbx_description
1 polymer ?
#
loop_
_entity_poly.entity_id
_entity_poly.type
_entity_poly.pdbx_seq_one_letter_code
_entity_poly.pdbx_strand_id
1 'polypeptide(L)'
;MSILAWIEEQRKLKLLKNPKPAATSTETGQGLWTRCDNCGVILYIKHLKENQRVCFGCGYHLQMNSNERIHSLVDQGTWRPLDELLSPCDPLEFRDQKNYTERLKEAQERTGLQDAIQTGTGLLDDIPVALGVMDFHFMGGSMGSVVGEKITRLIEYATQNGLPLILVCASGGARMQEGIFSLMQMAKISAALQVHQNEANLVYISVLTSPTTGGVTASFAMLGDFIFAEPKALIGFAGRRVIEQTLQEKLPDDFQTAEYLLHHGLIDLIVPRSFLKQALAETLTLAKGAPFQEIGKIPYGVEFPMNLIDQENWNRFIQTPTSYDDFVQNFEALLKTQENIQSGESTQILKNVKDNAETTTGSNPILWYSEYKDGNTNDVTFLNR
;
A
#
# COMPACT_ATOMS: atom_id res chain seq x y z
N MET A 1 28.84 -1.61 -52.45
CA MET A 1 28.81 -0.71 -51.27
C MET A 1 30.00 -1.05 -50.38
N SER A 2 30.69 -0.06 -49.80
CA SER A 2 31.78 -0.34 -48.86
C SER A 2 31.22 -0.89 -47.55
N ILE A 3 32.02 -1.69 -46.84
CA ILE A 3 31.64 -2.25 -45.53
C ILE A 3 31.25 -1.14 -44.55
N LEU A 4 31.90 0.03 -44.64
CA LEU A 4 31.61 1.19 -43.81
C LEU A 4 30.25 1.80 -44.13
N ALA A 5 29.89 1.91 -45.41
CA ALA A 5 28.58 2.41 -45.83
C ALA A 5 27.44 1.46 -45.37
N TRP A 6 27.66 0.14 -45.44
CA TRP A 6 26.71 -0.84 -44.95
C TRP A 6 26.52 -0.77 -43.42
N ILE A 7 27.60 -0.59 -42.65
CA ILE A 7 27.52 -0.41 -41.19
C ILE A 7 26.76 0.88 -40.82
N GLU A 8 26.96 1.96 -41.56
CA GLU A 8 26.27 3.23 -41.35
C GLU A 8 24.76 3.12 -41.64
N GLU A 9 24.41 2.38 -42.69
CA GLU A 9 23.03 2.10 -43.05
C GLU A 9 22.34 1.22 -41.99
N GLN A 10 23.04 0.21 -41.45
CA GLN A 10 22.54 -0.60 -40.34
C GLN A 10 22.37 0.22 -39.04
N ARG A 11 23.26 1.20 -38.78
CA ARG A 11 23.12 2.14 -37.66
C ARG A 11 21.91 3.07 -37.83
N LYS A 12 21.69 3.60 -39.04
CA LYS A 12 20.50 4.42 -39.36
C LYS A 12 19.20 3.62 -39.19
N LEU A 13 19.18 2.37 -39.65
CA LEU A 13 18.02 1.48 -39.49
C LEU A 13 17.75 1.11 -38.03
N LYS A 14 18.78 0.94 -37.19
CA LYS A 14 18.62 0.74 -35.73
C LYS A 14 18.09 1.98 -35.02
N LEU A 15 18.49 3.19 -35.44
CA LEU A 15 17.99 4.45 -34.89
C LEU A 15 16.53 4.73 -35.29
N LEU A 16 16.10 4.28 -36.47
CA LEU A 16 14.71 4.39 -36.92
C LEU A 16 13.77 3.37 -36.26
N LYS A 17 14.28 2.20 -35.88
CA LYS A 17 13.49 1.11 -35.26
C LYS A 17 13.40 1.19 -33.73
N ASN A 18 14.34 1.88 -33.08
CA ASN A 18 14.24 2.20 -31.64
C ASN A 18 14.01 3.71 -31.49
N PRO A 19 12.76 4.19 -31.29
CA PRO A 19 12.61 5.51 -30.73
C PRO A 19 13.33 5.47 -29.37
N LYS A 20 14.29 6.39 -29.15
CA LYS A 20 14.78 6.67 -27.80
C LYS A 20 13.55 6.78 -26.89
N PRO A 21 13.53 6.15 -25.69
CA PRO A 21 12.47 6.48 -24.74
C PRO A 21 12.50 7.99 -24.61
N ALA A 22 11.37 8.62 -24.93
CA ALA A 22 11.25 10.07 -24.89
C ALA A 22 11.76 10.51 -23.53
N ALA A 23 12.84 11.28 -23.53
CA ALA A 23 13.20 12.06 -22.36
C ALA A 23 11.94 12.84 -22.01
N THR A 24 11.33 12.51 -20.87
CA THR A 24 10.21 13.26 -20.31
C THR A 24 10.71 14.67 -20.15
N SER A 25 10.28 15.52 -21.07
CA SER A 25 10.48 16.96 -21.01
C SER A 25 9.90 17.43 -19.69
N THR A 26 10.79 17.78 -18.78
CA THR A 26 10.54 18.77 -17.75
C THR A 26 10.01 20.03 -18.43
N GLU A 27 8.84 20.48 -17.98
CA GLU A 27 8.31 21.86 -17.98
C GLU A 27 6.79 21.88 -18.21
N THR A 28 6.06 22.14 -17.13
CA THR A 28 4.95 23.10 -17.08
C THR A 28 4.04 23.19 -18.31
N GLY A 29 3.10 22.25 -18.36
CA GLY A 29 1.92 22.30 -19.20
C GLY A 29 1.26 20.93 -19.17
N GLN A 30 0.26 20.73 -18.32
CA GLN A 30 -0.55 19.51 -18.44
C GLN A 30 -1.14 19.52 -19.85
N GLY A 31 -0.62 18.64 -20.71
CA GLY A 31 -1.12 18.50 -22.06
C GLY A 31 -2.62 18.26 -21.99
N LEU A 32 -3.42 19.03 -22.73
CA LEU A 32 -4.88 18.86 -22.77
C LEU A 32 -5.28 17.46 -23.30
N TRP A 33 -4.35 16.79 -23.96
CA TRP A 33 -4.55 15.53 -24.66
C TRP A 33 -3.52 14.49 -24.22
N THR A 34 -3.92 13.23 -24.16
CA THR A 34 -3.06 12.07 -23.94
C THR A 34 -3.33 11.01 -25.00
N ARG A 35 -2.38 10.11 -25.25
CA ARG A 35 -2.54 9.01 -26.21
C ARG A 35 -2.86 7.73 -25.43
N CYS A 36 -3.78 6.91 -25.94
CA CYS A 36 -4.04 5.59 -25.37
C CYS A 36 -2.87 4.64 -25.66
N ASP A 37 -2.33 3.99 -24.64
CA ASP A 37 -1.22 3.04 -24.76
C ASP A 37 -1.58 1.79 -25.59
N ASN A 38 -2.87 1.43 -25.63
CA ASN A 38 -3.34 0.25 -26.35
C ASN A 38 -3.76 0.55 -27.80
N CYS A 39 -4.73 1.46 -28.01
CA CYS A 39 -5.27 1.73 -29.37
C CYS A 39 -4.66 2.95 -30.07
N GLY A 40 -3.85 3.76 -29.37
CA GLY A 40 -3.20 4.94 -29.93
C GLY A 40 -4.11 6.14 -30.19
N VAL A 41 -5.41 6.07 -29.87
CA VAL A 41 -6.36 7.19 -29.99
C VAL A 41 -5.96 8.34 -29.05
N ILE A 42 -6.13 9.57 -29.51
CA ILE A 42 -5.88 10.79 -28.73
C ILE A 42 -7.13 11.09 -27.89
N LEU A 43 -6.95 11.25 -26.59
CA LEU A 43 -7.98 11.39 -25.57
C LEU A 43 -7.84 12.74 -24.87
N TYR A 44 -8.93 13.46 -24.70
CA TYR A 44 -8.96 14.69 -23.91
C TYR A 44 -8.90 14.36 -22.41
N ILE A 45 -7.93 14.92 -21.67
CA ILE A 45 -7.66 14.50 -20.28
C ILE A 45 -8.86 14.75 -19.36
N LYS A 46 -9.61 15.84 -19.56
CA LYS A 46 -10.76 16.15 -18.70
C LYS A 46 -11.83 15.06 -18.77
N HIS A 47 -12.25 14.69 -19.98
CA HIS A 47 -13.22 13.60 -20.16
C HIS A 47 -12.65 12.28 -19.67
N LEU A 48 -11.35 12.03 -19.91
CA LEU A 48 -10.70 10.81 -19.44
C LEU A 48 -10.74 10.68 -17.91
N LYS A 49 -10.60 11.79 -17.16
CA LYS A 49 -10.74 11.81 -15.69
C LYS A 49 -12.19 11.55 -15.26
N GLU A 50 -13.16 12.17 -15.93
CA GLU A 50 -14.59 11.91 -15.71
C GLU A 50 -14.95 10.43 -15.94
N ASN A 51 -14.29 9.78 -16.90
CA ASN A 51 -14.42 8.35 -17.18
C ASN A 51 -13.38 7.48 -16.45
N GLN A 52 -12.87 7.92 -15.30
CA GLN A 52 -11.99 7.14 -14.42
C GLN A 52 -10.75 6.53 -15.12
N ARG A 53 -10.17 7.27 -16.06
CA ARG A 53 -9.00 6.87 -16.86
C ARG A 53 -9.24 5.62 -17.73
N VAL A 54 -10.48 5.36 -18.14
CA VAL A 54 -10.83 4.31 -19.11
C VAL A 54 -10.94 4.89 -20.52
N CYS A 55 -10.29 4.26 -21.49
CA CYS A 55 -10.29 4.70 -22.89
C CYS A 55 -11.67 4.55 -23.54
N PHE A 56 -12.20 5.64 -24.11
CA PHE A 56 -13.48 5.64 -24.84
C PHE A 56 -13.49 4.79 -26.12
N GLY A 57 -12.32 4.61 -26.74
CA GLY A 57 -12.21 3.89 -28.00
C GLY A 57 -12.10 2.38 -27.84
N CYS A 58 -11.32 1.90 -26.87
CA CYS A 58 -11.03 0.47 -26.73
C CYS A 58 -11.30 -0.12 -25.34
N GLY A 59 -11.81 0.67 -24.38
CA GLY A 59 -12.09 0.23 -23.02
C GLY A 59 -10.85 -0.09 -22.18
N TYR A 60 -9.63 0.20 -22.68
CA TYR A 60 -8.40 -0.05 -21.93
C TYR A 60 -8.30 0.85 -20.70
N HIS A 61 -7.85 0.28 -19.59
CA HIS A 61 -7.64 0.98 -18.32
C HIS A 61 -6.26 1.64 -18.29
N LEU A 62 -6.19 2.96 -18.40
CA LEU A 62 -4.93 3.69 -18.32
C LEU A 62 -4.47 3.84 -16.86
N GLN A 63 -3.20 4.20 -16.66
CA GLN A 63 -2.67 4.55 -15.35
C GLN A 63 -3.49 5.66 -14.70
N MET A 64 -3.78 5.47 -13.41
CA MET A 64 -4.57 6.37 -12.58
C MET A 64 -3.77 6.64 -11.33
N ASN A 65 -3.67 7.90 -10.92
CA ASN A 65 -2.96 8.24 -9.69
C ASN A 65 -3.81 7.88 -8.47
N SER A 66 -3.15 7.81 -7.32
CA SER A 66 -3.77 7.46 -6.05
C SER A 66 -4.87 8.43 -5.62
N ASN A 67 -4.69 9.74 -5.83
CA ASN A 67 -5.71 10.76 -5.53
C ASN A 67 -7.00 10.59 -6.33
N GLU A 68 -6.90 10.43 -7.65
CA GLU A 68 -8.05 10.16 -8.53
C GLU A 68 -8.75 8.87 -8.09
N ARG A 69 -7.98 7.85 -7.72
CA ARG A 69 -8.53 6.56 -7.27
C ARG A 69 -9.32 6.70 -5.97
N ILE A 70 -8.76 7.37 -4.97
CA ILE A 70 -9.44 7.64 -3.69
C ILE A 70 -10.76 8.39 -3.97
N HIS A 71 -10.72 9.46 -4.78
CA HIS A 71 -11.93 10.21 -5.16
C HIS A 71 -12.96 9.39 -5.92
N SER A 72 -12.54 8.34 -6.64
CA SER A 72 -13.48 7.46 -7.37
C SER A 72 -14.16 6.40 -6.49
N LEU A 73 -13.54 6.05 -5.36
CA LEU A 73 -14.01 4.99 -4.46
C LEU A 73 -14.69 5.51 -3.21
N VAL A 74 -14.18 6.61 -2.64
CA VAL A 74 -14.61 7.17 -1.35
C VAL A 74 -15.63 8.28 -1.56
N ASP A 75 -16.62 8.34 -0.68
CA ASP A 75 -17.66 9.37 -0.68
C ASP A 75 -17.08 10.76 -0.46
N GLN A 76 -17.64 11.75 -1.15
CA GLN A 76 -17.13 13.12 -1.14
C GLN A 76 -17.11 13.69 0.28
N GLY A 77 -15.95 14.23 0.69
CA GLY A 77 -15.78 14.86 2.00
C GLY A 77 -15.56 13.90 3.17
N THR A 78 -15.46 12.60 2.92
CA THR A 78 -15.30 11.59 4.01
C THR A 78 -13.87 11.08 4.17
N TRP A 79 -12.99 11.31 3.19
CA TRP A 79 -11.60 10.87 3.23
C TRP A 79 -10.83 11.50 4.38
N ARG A 80 -10.20 10.65 5.20
CA ARG A 80 -9.32 11.02 6.31
C ARG A 80 -8.00 10.28 6.14
N PRO A 81 -6.94 10.96 5.66
CA PRO A 81 -5.66 10.32 5.46
C PRO A 81 -5.01 9.95 6.80
N LEU A 82 -4.18 8.91 6.78
CA LEU A 82 -3.38 8.43 7.91
C LEU A 82 -1.89 8.48 7.54
N ASP A 83 -1.04 8.77 8.53
CA ASP A 83 0.42 8.75 8.41
C ASP A 83 0.99 9.55 7.21
N GLU A 84 0.42 10.73 6.93
CA GLU A 84 0.81 11.56 5.78
C GLU A 84 2.27 12.03 5.82
N LEU A 85 2.81 12.19 7.04
CA LEU A 85 4.16 12.72 7.26
C LEU A 85 5.24 11.64 7.23
N LEU A 86 4.86 10.36 7.13
CA LEU A 86 5.83 9.27 7.13
C LEU A 86 6.62 9.26 5.82
N SER A 87 7.95 9.39 5.93
CA SER A 87 8.87 9.55 4.81
C SER A 87 9.96 8.47 4.82
N PRO A 88 10.39 7.97 3.65
CA PRO A 88 11.47 6.99 3.57
C PRO A 88 12.82 7.58 3.96
N CYS A 89 13.69 6.73 4.49
CA CYS A 89 15.10 7.00 4.78
C CYS A 89 16.00 6.14 3.88
N ASP A 90 17.30 6.44 3.85
CA ASP A 90 18.30 5.64 3.11
C ASP A 90 19.22 4.88 4.09
N PRO A 91 18.76 3.77 4.69
CA PRO A 91 19.53 3.04 5.70
C PRO A 91 20.74 2.30 5.12
N LEU A 92 20.79 2.10 3.79
CA LEU A 92 21.85 1.36 3.11
C LEU A 92 22.86 2.28 2.39
N GLU A 93 22.67 3.60 2.50
CA GLU A 93 23.42 4.62 1.73
C GLU A 93 23.51 4.24 0.23
N PHE A 94 22.38 3.76 -0.32
CA PHE A 94 22.38 3.07 -1.60
C PHE A 94 22.68 4.04 -2.75
N ARG A 95 23.62 3.64 -3.60
CA ARG A 95 24.02 4.41 -4.77
C ARG A 95 24.10 3.55 -6.02
N ASP A 96 23.39 4.00 -7.05
CA ASP A 96 23.57 3.50 -8.41
C ASP A 96 24.13 4.61 -9.33
N GLN A 97 23.50 4.86 -10.48
CA GLN A 97 23.75 6.04 -11.30
C GLN A 97 23.41 7.34 -10.56
N LYS A 98 22.45 7.29 -9.64
CA LYS A 98 22.04 8.39 -8.75
C LYS A 98 22.00 7.89 -7.30
N ASN A 99 22.08 8.82 -6.36
CA ASN A 99 21.86 8.47 -4.95
C ASN A 99 20.38 8.14 -4.72
N TYR A 100 20.08 7.20 -3.82
CA TYR A 100 18.69 6.84 -3.52
C TYR A 100 17.89 8.05 -2.99
N THR A 101 18.49 8.86 -2.13
CA THR A 101 17.90 10.10 -1.62
C THR A 101 17.50 11.10 -2.72
N GLU A 102 18.26 11.19 -3.81
CA GLU A 102 17.92 12.03 -4.97
C GLU A 102 16.72 11.45 -5.73
N ARG A 103 16.68 10.12 -5.93
CA ARG A 103 15.54 9.44 -6.57
C ARG A 103 14.25 9.64 -5.76
N LEU A 104 14.34 9.59 -4.43
CA LEU A 104 13.22 9.86 -3.53
C LEU A 104 12.72 11.29 -3.71
N LYS A 105 13.61 12.28 -3.63
CA LYS A 105 13.23 13.70 -3.84
C LYS A 105 12.59 13.93 -5.21
N GLU A 106 13.18 13.41 -6.28
CA GLU A 106 12.61 13.51 -7.63
C GLU A 106 11.20 12.87 -7.72
N ALA A 107 10.99 11.72 -7.06
CA ALA A 107 9.69 11.06 -7.02
C ALA A 107 8.67 11.85 -6.19
N GLN A 108 9.07 12.39 -5.04
CA GLN A 108 8.25 13.21 -4.16
C GLN A 108 7.83 14.53 -4.84
N GLU A 109 8.77 15.23 -5.49
CA GLU A 109 8.50 16.46 -6.24
C GLU A 109 7.56 16.22 -7.42
N ARG A 110 7.71 15.08 -8.12
CA ARG A 110 6.88 14.73 -9.27
C ARG A 110 5.46 14.36 -8.89
N THR A 111 5.28 13.62 -7.80
CA THR A 111 3.99 13.04 -7.42
C THR A 111 3.25 13.83 -6.35
N GLY A 112 3.97 14.61 -5.55
CA GLY A 112 3.45 15.25 -4.33
C GLY A 112 3.20 14.27 -3.18
N LEU A 113 3.65 13.01 -3.30
CA LEU A 113 3.47 11.97 -2.28
C LEU A 113 4.77 11.75 -1.51
N GLN A 114 4.69 11.36 -0.24
CA GLN A 114 5.88 10.99 0.54
C GLN A 114 6.46 9.63 0.12
N ASP A 115 5.59 8.67 -0.20
CA ASP A 115 5.97 7.35 -0.71
C ASP A 115 4.84 6.78 -1.61
N ALA A 116 5.05 5.58 -2.15
CA ALA A 116 4.21 4.93 -3.15
C ALA A 116 2.84 4.43 -2.66
N ILE A 117 2.37 4.83 -1.47
CA ILE A 117 1.03 4.49 -0.99
C ILE A 117 0.40 5.62 -0.18
N GLN A 118 -0.88 5.84 -0.43
CA GLN A 118 -1.77 6.63 0.42
C GLN A 118 -2.68 5.70 1.23
N THR A 119 -2.79 5.95 2.52
CA THR A 119 -3.60 5.16 3.45
C THR A 119 -4.51 6.11 4.21
N GLY A 120 -5.70 5.63 4.58
CA GLY A 120 -6.68 6.44 5.27
C GLY A 120 -8.00 5.71 5.49
N THR A 121 -8.95 6.41 6.10
CA THR A 121 -10.33 5.96 6.23
C THR A 121 -11.29 6.81 5.41
N GLY A 122 -12.44 6.23 5.07
CA GLY A 122 -13.49 6.92 4.36
C GLY A 122 -14.79 6.14 4.40
N LEU A 123 -15.83 6.70 3.80
CA LEU A 123 -17.08 5.98 3.55
C LEU A 123 -17.11 5.52 2.09
N LEU A 124 -17.59 4.31 1.87
CA LEU A 124 -17.85 3.74 0.56
C LEU A 124 -19.34 3.37 0.51
N ASP A 125 -20.14 4.22 -0.15
CA ASP A 125 -21.61 4.11 -0.13
C ASP A 125 -22.14 4.02 1.32
N ASP A 126 -21.72 4.97 2.16
CA ASP A 126 -22.01 5.07 3.60
C ASP A 126 -21.41 3.95 4.49
N ILE A 127 -20.67 2.99 3.93
CA ILE A 127 -19.98 1.94 4.70
C ILE A 127 -18.58 2.43 5.11
N PRO A 128 -18.25 2.47 6.42
CA PRO A 128 -16.92 2.88 6.85
C PRO A 128 -15.88 1.83 6.48
N VAL A 129 -14.82 2.25 5.78
CA VAL A 129 -13.75 1.38 5.26
C VAL A 129 -12.39 1.97 5.57
N ALA A 130 -11.41 1.09 5.81
CA ALA A 130 -9.99 1.41 5.76
C ALA A 130 -9.48 1.16 4.34
N LEU A 131 -8.87 2.16 3.71
CA LEU A 131 -8.47 2.10 2.30
C LEU A 131 -6.98 2.46 2.14
N GLY A 132 -6.25 1.58 1.47
CA GLY A 132 -4.88 1.82 1.00
C GLY A 132 -4.82 1.82 -0.52
N VAL A 133 -4.23 2.85 -1.12
CA VAL A 133 -4.09 2.99 -2.57
C VAL A 133 -2.64 3.22 -2.95
N MET A 134 -2.06 2.23 -3.63
CA MET A 134 -0.69 2.35 -4.16
C MET A 134 -0.65 3.25 -5.40
N ASP A 135 0.48 3.93 -5.61
CA ASP A 135 0.71 4.77 -6.77
C ASP A 135 1.94 4.33 -7.58
N PHE A 136 1.68 3.81 -8.79
CA PHE A 136 2.74 3.36 -9.68
C PHE A 136 3.65 4.51 -10.17
N HIS A 137 3.19 5.76 -10.13
CA HIS A 137 3.99 6.92 -10.52
C HIS A 137 5.13 7.19 -9.53
N PHE A 138 5.06 6.69 -8.29
CA PHE A 138 6.15 6.79 -7.32
C PHE A 138 7.07 5.57 -7.45
N MET A 139 8.21 5.73 -8.12
CA MET A 139 9.22 4.67 -8.29
C MET A 139 8.64 3.29 -8.70
N GLY A 140 7.64 3.29 -9.59
CA GLY A 140 7.00 2.05 -10.06
C GLY A 140 6.11 1.37 -9.01
N GLY A 141 5.60 2.12 -8.03
CA GLY A 141 4.79 1.55 -6.95
C GLY A 141 5.58 0.59 -6.07
N SER A 142 6.92 0.67 -6.07
CA SER A 142 7.76 -0.33 -5.42
C SER A 142 7.54 -0.30 -3.90
N MET A 143 7.40 -1.47 -3.28
CA MET A 143 7.21 -1.58 -1.84
C MET A 143 8.56 -1.46 -1.12
N GLY A 144 8.75 -0.36 -0.40
CA GLY A 144 9.83 -0.15 0.58
C GLY A 144 9.31 -0.18 2.02
N SER A 145 10.16 0.20 2.97
CA SER A 145 9.88 0.19 4.41
C SER A 145 8.68 1.06 4.78
N VAL A 146 8.54 2.24 4.16
CA VAL A 146 7.41 3.14 4.45
C VAL A 146 6.11 2.64 3.86
N VAL A 147 6.10 2.11 2.64
CA VAL A 147 4.92 1.40 2.11
C VAL A 147 4.48 0.29 3.06
N GLY A 148 5.43 -0.53 3.53
CA GLY A 148 5.15 -1.61 4.48
C GLY A 148 4.58 -1.11 5.81
N GLU A 149 5.21 -0.09 6.41
CA GLU A 149 4.75 0.53 7.64
C GLU A 149 3.34 1.13 7.51
N LYS A 150 3.06 1.90 6.45
CA LYS A 150 1.74 2.53 6.25
C LYS A 150 0.64 1.49 6.08
N ILE A 151 0.91 0.40 5.36
CA ILE A 151 -0.06 -0.70 5.21
C ILE A 151 -0.28 -1.39 6.55
N THR A 152 0.78 -1.72 7.28
CA THR A 152 0.66 -2.36 8.60
C THR A 152 -0.14 -1.50 9.59
N ARG A 153 0.16 -0.21 9.70
CA ARG A 153 -0.61 0.72 10.55
C ARG A 153 -2.07 0.83 10.14
N LEU A 154 -2.35 0.83 8.84
CA LEU A 154 -3.72 0.84 8.34
C LEU A 154 -4.46 -0.44 8.74
N ILE A 155 -3.82 -1.61 8.63
CA ILE A 155 -4.39 -2.90 9.03
C ILE A 155 -4.65 -2.91 10.53
N GLU A 156 -3.67 -2.51 11.35
CA GLU A 156 -3.82 -2.45 12.80
C GLU A 156 -4.94 -1.49 13.21
N TYR A 157 -4.99 -0.30 12.60
CA TYR A 157 -6.08 0.65 12.81
C TYR A 157 -7.44 0.06 12.42
N ALA A 158 -7.52 -0.61 11.26
CA ALA A 158 -8.75 -1.25 10.79
C ALA A 158 -9.20 -2.36 11.75
N THR A 159 -8.26 -3.18 12.23
CA THR A 159 -8.49 -4.24 13.21
C THR A 159 -9.02 -3.69 14.54
N GLN A 160 -8.40 -2.63 15.05
CA GLN A 160 -8.82 -2.00 16.31
C GLN A 160 -10.21 -1.37 16.22
N ASN A 161 -10.55 -0.77 15.08
CA ASN A 161 -11.83 -0.08 14.86
C ASN A 161 -12.91 -0.99 14.27
N GLY A 162 -12.60 -2.28 14.00
CA GLY A 162 -13.55 -3.21 13.39
C GLY A 162 -13.95 -2.84 11.95
N LEU A 163 -13.04 -2.21 11.19
CA LEU A 163 -13.31 -1.73 9.84
C LEU A 163 -12.91 -2.77 8.80
N PRO A 164 -13.70 -2.97 7.73
CA PRO A 164 -13.24 -3.72 6.56
C PRO A 164 -12.08 -2.99 5.88
N LEU A 165 -11.13 -3.78 5.36
CA LEU A 165 -9.92 -3.30 4.72
C LEU A 165 -9.99 -3.48 3.20
N ILE A 166 -9.61 -2.44 2.45
CA ILE A 166 -9.46 -2.50 0.99
C ILE A 166 -8.06 -2.02 0.61
N LEU A 167 -7.30 -2.83 -0.13
CA LEU A 167 -6.00 -2.43 -0.68
C LEU A 167 -6.01 -2.45 -2.21
N VAL A 168 -5.83 -1.29 -2.82
CA VAL A 168 -5.64 -1.13 -4.27
C VAL A 168 -4.15 -1.25 -4.59
N CYS A 169 -3.78 -2.38 -5.18
CA CYS A 169 -2.41 -2.76 -5.46
C CYS A 169 -1.98 -2.29 -6.85
N ALA A 170 -0.85 -1.59 -6.91
CA ALA A 170 -0.20 -1.15 -8.14
C ALA A 170 1.31 -1.09 -7.89
N SER A 171 2.05 -2.10 -8.35
CA SER A 171 3.47 -2.24 -8.04
C SER A 171 4.25 -3.01 -9.10
N GLY A 172 5.49 -2.58 -9.34
CA GLY A 172 6.50 -3.32 -10.08
C GLY A 172 7.29 -4.32 -9.23
N GLY A 173 7.11 -4.35 -7.91
CA GLY A 173 7.79 -5.28 -7.00
C GLY A 173 8.37 -4.62 -5.74
N ALA A 174 9.35 -5.27 -5.11
CA ALA A 174 10.03 -4.76 -3.93
C ALA A 174 11.04 -3.65 -4.30
N ARG A 175 11.22 -2.66 -3.41
CA ARG A 175 12.16 -1.56 -3.64
C ARG A 175 13.59 -2.01 -3.40
N MET A 176 14.31 -2.27 -4.48
CA MET A 176 15.67 -2.81 -4.42
C MET A 176 16.67 -1.90 -3.68
N GLN A 177 16.44 -0.58 -3.67
CA GLN A 177 17.31 0.39 -2.99
C GLN A 177 17.34 0.18 -1.47
N GLU A 178 16.29 -0.39 -0.90
CA GLU A 178 16.22 -0.71 0.54
C GLU A 178 16.54 -2.20 0.81
N GLY A 179 16.88 -2.97 -0.22
CA GLY A 179 17.35 -4.35 -0.10
C GLY A 179 16.44 -5.26 0.72
N ILE A 180 17.00 -5.84 1.79
CA ILE A 180 16.30 -6.80 2.66
C ILE A 180 15.12 -6.16 3.40
N PHE A 181 15.17 -4.86 3.70
CA PHE A 181 14.07 -4.18 4.38
C PHE A 181 12.78 -4.24 3.57
N SER A 182 12.86 -4.08 2.24
CA SER A 182 11.73 -4.24 1.33
C SER A 182 11.18 -5.66 1.30
N LEU A 183 12.04 -6.68 1.36
CA LEU A 183 11.61 -8.07 1.38
C LEU A 183 10.86 -8.39 2.68
N MET A 184 11.37 -7.91 3.83
CA MET A 184 10.74 -8.15 5.13
C MET A 184 9.35 -7.52 5.27
N GLN A 185 9.04 -6.47 4.49
CA GLN A 185 7.68 -5.91 4.47
C GLN A 185 6.63 -6.92 4.01
N MET A 186 7.00 -7.89 3.16
CA MET A 186 6.08 -8.98 2.78
C MET A 186 5.64 -9.77 4.00
N ALA A 187 6.59 -10.18 4.85
CA ALA A 187 6.29 -10.95 6.06
C ALA A 187 5.52 -10.11 7.08
N LYS A 188 5.92 -8.85 7.27
CA LYS A 188 5.29 -7.91 8.20
C LYS A 188 3.81 -7.69 7.90
N ILE A 189 3.48 -7.36 6.65
CA ILE A 189 2.09 -7.10 6.24
C ILE A 189 1.27 -8.38 6.35
N SER A 190 1.80 -9.52 5.90
CA SER A 190 1.10 -10.81 5.98
C SER A 190 0.81 -11.22 7.43
N ALA A 191 1.71 -10.93 8.37
CA ALA A 191 1.48 -11.17 9.79
C ALA A 191 0.33 -10.30 10.33
N ALA A 192 0.32 -9.00 10.00
CA ALA A 192 -0.77 -8.11 10.38
C ALA A 192 -2.13 -8.52 9.76
N LEU A 193 -2.12 -8.98 8.51
CA LEU A 193 -3.32 -9.49 7.84
C LEU A 193 -3.85 -10.77 8.47
N GLN A 194 -2.97 -11.68 8.92
CA GLN A 194 -3.42 -12.88 9.64
C GLN A 194 -4.24 -12.50 10.87
N VAL A 195 -3.82 -11.48 11.63
CA VAL A 195 -4.54 -11.03 12.83
C VAL A 195 -5.88 -10.43 12.41
N HIS A 196 -5.89 -9.59 11.37
CA HIS A 196 -7.11 -8.97 10.85
C HIS A 196 -8.16 -9.99 10.39
N GLN A 197 -7.75 -10.98 9.60
CA GLN A 197 -8.64 -11.94 8.97
C GLN A 197 -9.00 -13.11 9.90
N ASN A 198 -8.01 -13.74 10.54
CA ASN A 198 -8.23 -14.99 11.27
C ASN A 198 -8.54 -14.79 12.76
N GLU A 199 -8.09 -13.68 13.35
CA GLU A 199 -8.28 -13.43 14.78
C GLU A 199 -9.41 -12.44 15.00
N ALA A 200 -9.46 -11.34 14.24
CA ALA A 200 -10.53 -10.36 14.31
C ALA A 200 -11.74 -10.68 13.40
N ASN A 201 -11.63 -11.65 12.48
CA ASN A 201 -12.69 -12.04 11.54
C ASN A 201 -13.22 -10.86 10.71
N LEU A 202 -12.33 -9.96 10.29
CA LEU A 202 -12.66 -8.80 9.46
C LEU A 202 -12.32 -9.06 7.99
N VAL A 203 -13.13 -8.47 7.11
CA VAL A 203 -13.02 -8.67 5.67
C VAL A 203 -11.89 -7.82 5.10
N TYR A 204 -11.00 -8.48 4.36
CA TYR A 204 -9.98 -7.86 3.54
C TYR A 204 -10.23 -8.11 2.04
N ILE A 205 -10.39 -7.03 1.27
CA ILE A 205 -10.52 -7.09 -0.19
C ILE A 205 -9.25 -6.54 -0.85
N SER A 206 -8.63 -7.33 -1.72
CA SER A 206 -7.51 -6.88 -2.55
C SER A 206 -8.00 -6.51 -3.95
N VAL A 207 -7.63 -5.32 -4.41
CA VAL A 207 -7.94 -4.84 -5.76
C VAL A 207 -6.66 -4.73 -6.57
N LEU A 208 -6.48 -5.63 -7.51
CA LEU A 208 -5.31 -5.75 -8.36
C LEU A 208 -5.45 -4.86 -9.60
N THR A 209 -4.51 -3.93 -9.74
CA THR A 209 -4.46 -3.06 -10.91
C THR A 209 -3.21 -3.32 -11.74
N SER A 210 -3.18 -2.77 -12.95
CA SER A 210 -2.05 -2.97 -13.86
C SER A 210 -0.93 -1.97 -13.61
N PRO A 211 0.33 -2.38 -13.38
CA PRO A 211 0.77 -3.74 -13.07
C PRO A 211 0.75 -4.04 -11.55
N THR A 212 0.58 -5.31 -11.18
CA THR A 212 0.84 -5.82 -9.84
C THR A 212 1.80 -7.00 -9.94
N THR A 213 3.09 -6.75 -9.68
CA THR A 213 4.13 -7.77 -9.83
C THR A 213 5.05 -7.92 -8.62
N GLY A 214 5.83 -9.01 -8.59
CA GLY A 214 6.91 -9.20 -7.63
C GLY A 214 6.43 -9.48 -6.20
N GLY A 215 7.11 -8.87 -5.23
CA GLY A 215 6.86 -9.09 -3.80
C GLY A 215 5.46 -8.68 -3.35
N VAL A 216 4.84 -7.69 -3.99
CA VAL A 216 3.46 -7.28 -3.69
C VAL A 216 2.47 -8.39 -4.06
N THR A 217 2.57 -8.96 -5.27
CA THR A 217 1.77 -10.11 -5.69
C THR A 217 1.98 -11.32 -4.79
N ALA A 218 3.21 -11.60 -4.36
CA ALA A 218 3.53 -12.73 -3.49
C ALA A 218 3.30 -12.47 -1.98
N SER A 219 2.60 -11.39 -1.62
CA SER A 219 2.25 -11.07 -0.24
C SER A 219 0.79 -10.60 -0.18
N PHE A 220 0.53 -9.41 0.37
CA PHE A 220 -0.81 -8.94 0.68
C PHE A 220 -1.76 -8.87 -0.52
N ALA A 221 -1.26 -8.70 -1.76
CA ALA A 221 -2.14 -8.62 -2.92
C ALA A 221 -2.89 -9.93 -3.22
N MET A 222 -2.33 -11.10 -2.84
CA MET A 222 -2.95 -12.42 -3.05
C MET A 222 -3.50 -13.04 -1.76
N LEU A 223 -3.58 -12.27 -0.67
CA LEU A 223 -4.07 -12.73 0.64
C LEU A 223 -5.46 -12.17 0.98
N GLY A 224 -6.15 -11.56 0.01
CA GLY A 224 -7.52 -11.08 0.21
C GLY A 224 -8.51 -12.22 0.43
N ASP A 225 -9.52 -11.98 1.26
CA ASP A 225 -10.71 -12.84 1.31
C ASP A 225 -11.46 -12.80 -0.03
N PHE A 226 -11.42 -11.63 -0.67
CA PHE A 226 -11.84 -11.42 -2.05
C PHE A 226 -10.73 -10.71 -2.83
N ILE A 227 -10.39 -11.28 -3.99
CA ILE A 227 -9.37 -10.77 -4.90
C ILE A 227 -10.06 -10.28 -6.17
N PHE A 228 -10.13 -8.96 -6.32
CA PHE A 228 -10.69 -8.31 -7.49
C PHE A 228 -9.57 -7.88 -8.41
N ALA A 229 -9.81 -7.90 -9.72
CA ALA A 229 -8.87 -7.36 -10.69
C ALA A 229 -9.55 -6.45 -11.70
N GLU A 230 -8.79 -5.48 -12.20
CA GLU A 230 -9.23 -4.71 -13.36
C GLU A 230 -9.05 -5.52 -14.66
N PRO A 231 -9.94 -5.34 -15.66
CA PRO A 231 -9.80 -5.93 -16.98
C PRO A 231 -8.41 -5.75 -17.59
N LYS A 232 -7.84 -6.83 -18.12
CA LYS A 232 -6.50 -6.87 -18.74
C LYS A 232 -5.36 -6.41 -17.84
N ALA A 233 -5.54 -6.39 -16.51
CA ALA A 233 -4.46 -6.03 -15.61
C ALA A 233 -3.34 -7.07 -15.66
N LEU A 234 -2.09 -6.60 -15.71
CA LEU A 234 -0.91 -7.47 -15.67
C LEU A 234 -0.58 -7.82 -14.22
N ILE A 235 -0.74 -9.09 -13.87
CA ILE A 235 -0.54 -9.61 -12.51
C ILE A 235 0.38 -10.82 -12.55
N GLY A 236 1.47 -10.80 -11.77
CA GLY A 236 2.32 -11.99 -11.68
C GLY A 236 3.59 -11.80 -10.86
N PHE A 237 4.11 -12.89 -10.30
CA PHE A 237 5.31 -12.83 -9.46
C PHE A 237 6.56 -12.37 -10.24
N ALA A 238 6.89 -13.05 -11.34
CA ALA A 238 8.02 -12.70 -12.20
C ALA A 238 7.52 -12.00 -13.46
N GLY A 239 8.26 -11.00 -13.96
CA GLY A 239 7.92 -10.34 -15.20
C GLY A 239 8.05 -11.26 -16.41
N ARG A 240 7.14 -11.15 -17.37
CA ARG A 240 7.11 -11.91 -18.64
C ARG A 240 8.48 -12.11 -19.28
N ARG A 241 9.27 -11.04 -19.37
CA ARG A 241 10.63 -11.05 -19.94
C ARG A 241 11.56 -12.06 -19.26
N VAL A 242 11.52 -12.15 -17.94
CA VAL A 242 12.40 -13.05 -17.18
C VAL A 242 11.98 -14.50 -17.44
N ILE A 243 10.67 -14.77 -17.46
CA ILE A 243 10.13 -16.11 -17.68
C ILE A 243 10.47 -16.63 -19.09
N GLU A 244 10.27 -15.81 -20.13
CA GLU A 244 10.61 -16.17 -21.52
C GLU A 244 12.11 -16.47 -21.67
N GLN A 245 12.97 -15.72 -20.98
CA GLN A 245 14.41 -15.96 -21.00
C GLN A 245 14.81 -17.27 -20.31
N THR A 246 14.15 -17.62 -19.20
CA THR A 246 14.43 -18.84 -18.45
C THR A 246 13.92 -20.08 -19.19
N LEU A 247 12.70 -20.03 -19.73
CA LEU A 247 12.07 -21.17 -20.41
C LEU A 247 12.52 -21.31 -21.88
N GLN A 248 13.06 -20.23 -22.48
CA GLN A 248 13.39 -20.15 -23.91
C GLN A 248 12.18 -20.41 -24.83
N GLU A 249 10.99 -20.12 -24.34
CA GLU A 249 9.72 -20.29 -25.04
C GLU A 249 8.94 -18.99 -25.10
N LYS A 250 8.10 -18.85 -26.13
CA LYS A 250 7.18 -17.72 -26.22
C LYS A 250 5.95 -18.00 -25.37
N LEU A 251 5.63 -17.07 -24.48
CA LEU A 251 4.43 -17.16 -23.66
C LEU A 251 3.19 -16.75 -24.47
N PRO A 252 2.00 -17.25 -24.12
CA PRO A 252 0.73 -16.79 -24.68
C PRO A 252 0.54 -15.28 -24.57
N ASP A 253 -0.20 -14.66 -25.49
CA ASP A 253 -0.40 -13.21 -25.49
C ASP A 253 -1.16 -12.73 -24.22
N ASP A 254 -2.09 -13.53 -23.72
CA ASP A 254 -2.89 -13.30 -22.52
C ASP A 254 -2.20 -13.72 -21.21
N PHE A 255 -0.98 -14.26 -21.28
CA PHE A 255 -0.25 -14.69 -20.09
C PHE A 255 -0.14 -13.55 -19.07
N GLN A 256 -0.44 -13.86 -17.79
CA GLN A 256 -0.47 -12.90 -16.66
C GLN A 256 -1.55 -11.80 -16.73
N THR A 257 -2.49 -11.88 -17.66
CA THR A 257 -3.67 -10.98 -17.63
C THR A 257 -4.65 -11.40 -16.54
N ALA A 258 -5.48 -10.46 -16.09
CA ALA A 258 -6.56 -10.75 -15.13
C ALA A 258 -7.46 -11.90 -15.61
N GLU A 259 -7.78 -11.95 -16.90
CA GLU A 259 -8.59 -13.00 -17.52
C GLU A 259 -7.90 -14.37 -17.44
N TYR A 260 -6.58 -14.40 -17.68
CA TYR A 260 -5.78 -15.61 -17.53
C TYR A 260 -5.78 -16.09 -16.08
N LEU A 261 -5.57 -15.20 -15.11
CA LEU A 261 -5.54 -15.56 -13.69
C LEU A 261 -6.91 -16.02 -13.17
N LEU A 262 -8.00 -15.40 -13.63
CA LEU A 262 -9.37 -15.83 -13.31
C LEU A 262 -9.63 -17.26 -13.82
N HIS A 263 -9.21 -17.59 -15.05
CA HIS A 263 -9.32 -18.95 -15.58
C HIS A 263 -8.54 -19.99 -14.77
N HIS A 264 -7.46 -19.57 -14.10
CA HIS A 264 -6.67 -20.43 -13.22
C HIS A 264 -7.11 -20.40 -11.75
N GLY A 265 -8.21 -19.72 -11.43
CA GLY A 265 -8.78 -19.67 -10.08
C GLY A 265 -7.97 -18.85 -9.07
N LEU A 266 -7.16 -17.88 -9.53
CA LEU A 266 -6.36 -17.01 -8.67
C LEU A 266 -7.03 -15.66 -8.35
N ILE A 267 -8.11 -15.34 -9.06
CA ILE A 267 -8.88 -14.09 -8.92
C ILE A 267 -10.35 -14.49 -8.83
N ASP A 268 -11.12 -13.80 -7.99
CA ASP A 268 -12.54 -14.08 -7.82
C ASP A 268 -13.39 -13.35 -8.87
N LEU A 269 -13.09 -12.06 -9.08
CA LEU A 269 -13.90 -11.17 -9.92
C LEU A 269 -13.04 -10.20 -10.74
N ILE A 270 -13.41 -10.03 -12.01
CA ILE A 270 -12.86 -8.98 -12.87
C ILE A 270 -13.89 -7.86 -12.98
N VAL A 271 -13.55 -6.67 -12.48
CA VAL A 271 -14.49 -5.55 -12.35
C VAL A 271 -13.98 -4.32 -13.10
N PRO A 272 -14.72 -3.81 -14.11
CA PRO A 272 -14.41 -2.53 -14.74
C PRO A 272 -14.51 -1.37 -13.74
N ARG A 273 -13.69 -0.32 -13.90
CA ARG A 273 -13.59 0.78 -12.92
C ARG A 273 -14.93 1.45 -12.62
N SER A 274 -15.77 1.60 -13.64
CA SER A 274 -17.10 2.22 -13.52
C SER A 274 -18.00 1.53 -12.50
N PHE A 275 -17.84 0.21 -12.31
CA PHE A 275 -18.65 -0.60 -11.41
C PHE A 275 -17.90 -0.98 -10.13
N LEU A 276 -16.61 -0.62 -10.01
CA LEU A 276 -15.76 -1.07 -8.92
C LEU A 276 -16.27 -0.62 -7.55
N LYS A 277 -16.68 0.65 -7.42
CA LYS A 277 -17.24 1.17 -6.17
C LYS A 277 -18.48 0.37 -5.73
N GLN A 278 -19.43 0.19 -6.65
CA GLN A 278 -20.66 -0.55 -6.38
C GLN A 278 -20.38 -2.03 -6.04
N ALA A 279 -19.48 -2.69 -6.78
CA ALA A 279 -19.12 -4.08 -6.51
C ALA A 279 -18.50 -4.27 -5.13
N LEU A 280 -17.66 -3.32 -4.69
CA LEU A 280 -17.09 -3.32 -3.34
C LEU A 280 -18.19 -3.12 -2.29
N ALA A 281 -19.09 -2.16 -2.48
CA ALA A 281 -20.19 -1.90 -1.57
C ALA A 281 -21.11 -3.12 -1.39
N GLU A 282 -21.48 -3.76 -2.50
CA GLU A 282 -22.34 -4.95 -2.52
C GLU A 282 -21.66 -6.14 -1.84
N THR A 283 -20.35 -6.31 -2.05
CA THR A 283 -19.57 -7.39 -1.42
C THR A 283 -19.46 -7.19 0.09
N LEU A 284 -19.21 -5.95 0.54
CA LEU A 284 -19.18 -5.63 1.97
C LEU A 284 -20.57 -5.79 2.62
N THR A 285 -21.62 -5.39 1.92
CA THR A 285 -23.00 -5.57 2.39
C THR A 285 -23.35 -7.04 2.51
N LEU A 286 -22.94 -7.86 1.54
CA LEU A 286 -23.12 -9.31 1.57
C LEU A 286 -22.37 -9.94 2.74
N ALA A 287 -21.11 -9.57 2.96
CA ALA A 287 -20.32 -10.08 4.08
C ALA A 287 -20.92 -9.70 5.44
N LYS A 288 -21.44 -8.47 5.58
CA LYS A 288 -22.16 -8.02 6.77
C LYS A 288 -23.46 -8.80 7.00
N GLY A 289 -24.13 -9.25 5.93
CA GLY A 289 -25.35 -10.05 5.98
C GLY A 289 -25.15 -11.56 6.14
N ALA A 290 -23.91 -12.04 6.27
CA ALA A 290 -23.62 -13.46 6.33
C ALA A 290 -24.26 -14.13 7.58
N PRO A 291 -24.89 -15.30 7.44
CA PRO A 291 -25.64 -15.95 8.54
C PRO A 291 -24.73 -16.54 9.62
N PHE A 292 -23.45 -16.77 9.33
CA PHE A 292 -22.46 -17.30 10.26
C PHE A 292 -21.42 -16.21 10.56
N GLN A 293 -21.53 -15.60 11.74
CA GLN A 293 -20.58 -14.59 12.22
C GLN A 293 -19.92 -15.11 13.49
N GLU A 294 -18.62 -15.35 13.43
CA GLU A 294 -17.83 -15.63 14.62
C GLU A 294 -17.23 -14.32 15.14
N ILE A 295 -17.38 -14.07 16.44
CA ILE A 295 -16.79 -12.90 17.08
C ILE A 295 -15.28 -13.13 17.13
N GLY A 296 -14.54 -12.30 16.40
CA GLY A 296 -13.09 -12.28 16.46
C GLY A 296 -12.60 -11.85 17.85
N LYS A 297 -11.49 -12.43 18.29
CA LYS A 297 -10.77 -12.03 19.50
C LYS A 297 -9.36 -11.64 19.10
N ILE A 298 -8.99 -10.40 19.39
CA ILE A 298 -7.64 -9.91 19.16
C ILE A 298 -6.79 -10.36 20.37
N PRO A 299 -5.82 -11.27 20.20
CA PRO A 299 -5.18 -11.94 21.31
C PRO A 299 -4.16 -11.06 22.04
N TYR A 300 -3.49 -10.11 21.35
CA TYR A 300 -2.51 -9.17 21.94
C TYR A 300 -2.10 -8.08 20.93
N GLY A 301 -1.56 -6.94 21.40
CA GLY A 301 -0.90 -5.94 20.55
C GLY A 301 -1.73 -4.73 20.12
N VAL A 302 -2.98 -4.60 20.58
CA VAL A 302 -3.69 -3.31 20.48
C VAL A 302 -3.00 -2.35 21.44
N GLU A 303 -2.32 -1.34 20.89
CA GLU A 303 -1.89 -0.18 21.66
C GLU A 303 -3.12 0.34 22.44
N PHE A 304 -3.07 0.25 23.77
CA PHE A 304 -3.80 1.22 24.58
C PHE A 304 -3.37 2.59 24.05
N PRO A 305 -4.27 3.57 23.88
CA PRO A 305 -3.92 4.84 23.28
C PRO A 305 -2.79 5.47 24.08
N MET A 306 -1.55 5.27 23.63
CA MET A 306 -0.40 5.97 24.16
C MET A 306 -0.53 7.39 23.63
N ASN A 307 -0.38 8.36 24.52
CA ASN A 307 -0.36 9.74 24.08
C ASN A 307 0.77 9.91 23.04
N LEU A 308 0.58 10.76 22.04
CA LEU A 308 1.59 11.03 20.99
C LEU A 308 2.98 11.35 21.59
N ILE A 309 2.99 11.94 22.80
CA ILE A 309 4.19 12.22 23.58
C ILE A 309 4.88 10.94 24.08
N ASP A 310 4.12 9.96 24.57
CA ASP A 310 4.66 8.69 25.06
C ASP A 310 5.22 7.86 23.90
N GLN A 311 4.54 7.87 22.75
CA GLN A 311 5.01 7.21 21.54
C GLN A 311 6.29 7.87 20.99
N GLU A 312 6.36 9.19 20.96
CA GLU A 312 7.56 9.94 20.55
C GLU A 312 8.72 9.72 21.54
N ASN A 313 8.45 9.62 22.84
CA ASN A 313 9.46 9.29 23.85
C ASN A 313 9.98 7.85 23.69
N TRP A 314 9.11 6.90 23.35
CA TRP A 314 9.49 5.52 23.00
C TRP A 314 10.35 5.45 21.73
N ASN A 315 9.94 6.16 20.67
CA ASN A 315 10.69 6.24 19.42
C ASN A 315 12.06 6.92 19.61
N ARG A 316 12.17 7.88 20.53
CA ARG A 316 13.46 8.49 20.92
C ARG A 316 14.32 7.62 21.83
N PHE A 317 13.70 6.72 22.59
CA PHE A 317 14.42 5.75 23.41
C PHE A 317 15.14 4.72 22.53
N ILE A 318 14.53 4.34 21.40
CA ILE A 318 15.20 3.60 20.32
C ILE A 318 15.99 4.61 19.46
N GLN A 319 17.12 5.10 19.98
CA GLN A 319 18.07 5.84 19.15
C GLN A 319 18.52 4.95 17.99
N THR A 320 18.65 5.53 16.79
CA THR A 320 19.21 4.85 15.61
C THR A 320 20.52 4.16 16.01
N PRO A 321 20.57 2.82 15.98
CA PRO A 321 21.73 2.10 16.46
C PRO A 321 22.93 2.45 15.58
N THR A 322 24.03 2.84 16.22
CA THR A 322 25.30 3.15 15.55
C THR A 322 26.00 1.91 14.98
N SER A 323 25.56 0.71 15.39
CA SER A 323 26.13 -0.59 15.06
C SER A 323 25.03 -1.66 14.98
N TYR A 324 25.24 -2.69 14.15
CA TYR A 324 24.34 -3.85 14.06
C TYR A 324 24.23 -4.60 15.40
N ASP A 325 25.30 -4.64 16.19
CA ASP A 325 25.29 -5.29 17.52
C ASP A 325 24.40 -4.52 18.52
N ASP A 326 24.39 -3.18 18.44
CA ASP A 326 23.53 -2.33 19.27
C ASP A 326 22.06 -2.51 18.88
N PHE A 327 21.76 -2.70 17.58
CA PHE A 327 20.42 -3.00 17.11
C PHE A 327 19.91 -4.34 17.67
N VAL A 328 20.74 -5.39 17.61
CA VAL A 328 20.39 -6.72 18.11
C VAL A 328 20.18 -6.68 19.63
N GLN A 329 21.05 -6.02 20.38
CA GLN A 329 20.89 -5.88 21.83
C GLN A 329 19.64 -5.08 22.22
N ASN A 330 19.34 -4.00 21.51
CA ASN A 330 18.12 -3.21 21.74
C ASN A 330 16.87 -4.02 21.40
N PHE A 331 16.91 -4.82 20.33
CA PHE A 331 15.81 -5.71 19.94
C PHE A 331 15.59 -6.85 20.96
N GLU A 332 16.66 -7.46 21.47
CA GLU A 332 16.58 -8.46 22.53
C GLU A 332 16.08 -7.87 23.86
N ALA A 333 16.47 -6.64 24.20
CA ALA A 333 15.97 -5.93 25.36
C ALA A 333 14.47 -5.59 25.23
N LEU A 334 14.03 -5.24 24.01
CA LEU A 334 12.63 -4.98 23.66
C LEU A 334 11.77 -6.25 23.85
N LEU A 335 12.24 -7.39 23.35
CA LEU A 335 11.54 -8.67 23.50
C LEU A 335 11.35 -9.02 24.98
N LYS A 336 12.38 -8.83 25.81
CA LYS A 336 12.29 -9.07 27.26
C LYS A 336 11.34 -8.11 27.99
N THR A 337 11.26 -6.85 27.56
CA THR A 337 10.33 -5.89 28.16
C THR A 337 8.88 -6.20 27.79
N GLN A 338 8.64 -6.68 26.57
CA GLN A 338 7.33 -7.13 26.13
C GLN A 338 6.86 -8.40 26.88
N GLU A 339 7.77 -9.35 27.13
CA GLU A 339 7.51 -10.53 27.97
C GLU A 339 7.15 -10.14 29.42
N ASN A 340 7.83 -9.14 29.99
CA ASN A 340 7.56 -8.66 31.35
C ASN A 340 6.23 -7.87 31.47
N ILE A 341 5.77 -7.24 30.39
CA ILE A 341 4.45 -6.60 30.36
C ILE A 341 3.34 -7.67 30.33
N GLN A 342 3.58 -8.80 29.65
CA GLN A 342 2.65 -9.94 29.61
C GLN A 342 2.57 -10.72 30.94
N SER A 343 3.63 -10.70 31.76
CA SER A 343 3.66 -11.41 33.05
C SER A 343 2.99 -10.67 34.22
N GLY A 344 2.50 -9.44 34.02
CA GLY A 344 1.76 -8.67 35.03
C GLY A 344 2.63 -7.96 36.08
N GLU A 345 3.94 -7.86 35.89
CA GLU A 345 4.86 -7.15 36.81
C GLU A 345 4.92 -5.62 36.59
N SER A 346 3.92 -5.03 35.92
CA SER A 346 3.90 -3.61 35.53
C SER A 346 3.66 -2.62 36.69
N THR A 347 3.44 -3.08 37.93
CA THR A 347 3.24 -2.19 39.08
C THR A 347 4.52 -1.71 39.77
N GLN A 348 5.68 -2.30 39.49
CA GLN A 348 6.95 -1.89 40.11
C GLN A 348 7.75 -0.88 39.28
N ILE A 349 7.57 -0.83 37.96
CA ILE A 349 8.36 0.06 37.09
C ILE A 349 7.80 1.50 37.09
N LEU A 350 6.48 1.68 37.24
CA LEU A 350 5.84 3.00 37.30
C LEU A 350 6.05 3.77 38.62
N LYS A 351 6.53 3.12 39.69
CA LYS A 351 6.90 3.82 40.93
C LYS A 351 8.25 4.55 40.82
N ASN A 352 9.18 4.04 40.02
CA ASN A 352 10.52 4.62 39.91
C ASN A 352 10.60 5.83 38.97
N VAL A 353 9.56 6.09 38.18
CA VAL A 353 9.48 7.26 37.27
C VAL A 353 8.73 8.44 37.89
N LYS A 354 7.85 8.18 38.88
CA LYS A 354 7.09 9.23 39.59
C LYS A 354 7.97 10.16 40.44
N ASP A 355 9.12 9.70 40.91
CA ASP A 355 10.00 10.50 41.75
C ASP A 355 10.84 11.54 40.96
N ASN A 356 10.80 11.53 39.62
CA ASN A 356 11.63 12.41 38.78
C ASN A 356 10.86 13.38 37.86
N ALA A 357 9.53 13.47 37.95
CA ALA A 357 8.74 14.28 37.01
C ALA A 357 7.66 15.17 37.68
N GLU A 358 7.87 15.60 38.92
CA GLU A 358 7.15 16.76 39.45
C GLU A 358 7.84 18.05 38.97
N THR A 359 7.45 18.55 37.79
CA THR A 359 7.44 19.98 37.42
C THR A 359 7.11 20.12 35.94
N THR A 360 5.82 20.28 35.61
CA THR A 360 5.30 21.39 34.79
C THR A 360 3.83 21.15 34.48
N THR A 361 3.05 22.17 34.83
CA THR A 361 1.62 22.32 34.63
C THR A 361 1.32 22.79 33.20
N GLY A 362 0.21 22.34 32.60
CA GLY A 362 -0.37 23.06 31.46
C GLY A 362 -1.25 22.28 30.48
N SER A 363 -2.56 22.38 30.69
CA SER A 363 -3.64 22.47 29.67
C SER A 363 -3.88 21.32 28.67
N ASN A 364 -4.94 20.54 28.94
CA ASN A 364 -5.89 19.99 27.95
C ASN A 364 -6.47 21.11 27.06
N PRO A 365 -6.81 20.88 25.76
CA PRO A 365 -8.07 20.20 25.35
C PRO A 365 -7.93 19.40 24.00
N ILE A 366 -8.84 18.60 23.44
CA ILE A 366 -10.31 18.60 23.28
C ILE A 366 -10.77 17.13 23.11
N LEU A 367 -11.76 16.73 23.92
CA LEU A 367 -12.50 15.46 23.81
C LEU A 367 -13.61 15.58 22.78
N TRP A 368 -13.71 14.63 21.84
CA TRP A 368 -15.00 14.29 21.23
C TRP A 368 -15.56 13.03 21.87
N TYR A 369 -16.72 13.25 22.47
CA TYR A 369 -17.63 12.36 23.18
C TYR A 369 -17.72 10.93 22.62
N SER A 370 -17.39 9.95 23.45
CA SER A 370 -18.21 8.76 23.63
C SER A 370 -18.31 8.52 25.13
N GLU A 371 -19.52 8.38 25.66
CA GLU A 371 -19.79 8.23 27.09
C GLU A 371 -18.96 7.11 27.71
N TYR A 372 -17.97 7.53 28.49
CA TYR A 372 -17.15 6.68 29.34
C TYR A 372 -18.05 6.22 30.50
N LYS A 373 -18.49 4.96 30.48
CA LYS A 373 -18.99 4.29 31.68
C LYS A 373 -17.86 3.46 32.25
N ASP A 374 -17.32 3.95 33.37
CA ASP A 374 -16.45 3.20 34.26
C ASP A 374 -17.09 1.86 34.62
N GLY A 375 -16.30 0.79 34.57
CA GLY A 375 -16.63 -0.46 35.23
C GLY A 375 -16.26 -1.72 34.47
N ASN A 376 -14.97 -2.05 34.49
CA ASN A 376 -14.48 -3.42 34.70
C ASN A 376 -15.17 -4.53 33.88
N THR A 377 -14.74 -4.75 32.63
CA THR A 377 -14.82 -6.05 31.93
C THR A 377 -14.00 -6.02 30.64
N ASN A 378 -13.18 -7.05 30.41
CA ASN A 378 -12.36 -7.29 29.22
C ASN A 378 -13.20 -7.76 28.00
N ASP A 379 -14.41 -7.22 27.82
CA ASP A 379 -15.29 -7.59 26.73
C ASP A 379 -15.65 -6.34 25.93
N VAL A 380 -15.02 -6.16 24.77
CA VAL A 380 -15.44 -5.17 23.78
C VAL A 380 -16.68 -5.72 23.08
N THR A 381 -17.86 -5.40 23.62
CA THR A 381 -19.13 -5.63 22.94
C THR A 381 -19.30 -4.63 21.81
N PHE A 382 -19.22 -5.09 20.56
CA PHE A 382 -19.68 -4.33 19.41
C PHE A 382 -21.22 -4.34 19.38
N LEU A 383 -21.82 -3.23 19.80
CA LEU A 383 -23.27 -3.05 19.74
C LEU A 383 -23.70 -2.57 18.36
N ASN A 384 -24.57 -3.37 17.74
CA ASN A 384 -25.50 -2.98 16.68
C ASN A 384 -26.03 -1.56 16.87
N ARG A 385 -25.89 -0.72 15.84
CA ARG A 385 -26.90 0.24 15.42
C ARG A 385 -26.74 0.62 13.96
#